data_AF-A0A1J4JXF0-F1
#
_entry.id   AF-A0A1J4JXF0-F1
#
_cell.length_a   1.000
_cell.length_b   1.000
_cell.length_c   1.000
_cell.angle_alpha   90.00
_cell.angle_beta   90.00
_cell.angle_gamma   90.00
#
_symmetry.space_group_name_H-M   'P 1'
#
loop_
_entity.id
_entity.type
_entity.pdbx_description
1 polymer ?
#
loop_
_entity_poly.entity_id
_entity_poly.type
_entity_poly.pdbx_seq_one_letter_code
_entity_poly.pdbx_strand_id
1 'polypeptide(L)'
;MPVSKNLLDKCLTTLYRMATSNPEAITEDIANILSRLVPQAPKKCLVIIRSYIDRIDDIGDPWSVISVLNQQMNSFITSEVAVQYISLIYYLFENIAELKENQLEYYETEFIRCLSNRRVKDDALNAIYRFLAQLSDSLDLNDETTALHLSKPAVQKSVINLLLHCNVLLGPNTLSKLSTIKLHSAAYVILKFSLPADKSKPHESDHSNMVKYPCWLENNQITPALKMRLFLAVLLDKKCRSRLAQLPQTTAYLNFLVETKNGEVMKMISTCVRRLISEESLHNFQESGFFQNYWNTVMEINDQNVTNAAIMCIDKLVKVGFLDDLNIILPTMKKVINFGGGIAEQAIKIVSSSSRFQECVPVLKKHGFPKYFAKLKETRNFTKECRMFEKNIS
;
A
#
# COMPACT_ATOMS: atom_id res chain seq x y z
N MET A 1 -15.76 -27.51 42.58
CA MET A 1 -15.30 -28.89 42.80
C MET A 1 -15.05 -29.54 41.44
N PRO A 2 -13.93 -30.25 41.22
CA PRO A 2 -13.71 -30.96 39.96
C PRO A 2 -14.78 -32.04 39.79
N VAL A 3 -15.59 -31.93 38.74
CA VAL A 3 -16.54 -32.98 38.35
C VAL A 3 -15.71 -34.22 38.01
N SER A 4 -16.11 -35.39 38.49
CA SER A 4 -15.40 -36.63 38.14
C SER A 4 -15.43 -36.80 36.62
N LYS A 5 -14.27 -37.08 36.00
CA LYS A 5 -14.15 -37.22 34.53
C LYS A 5 -15.18 -38.19 33.95
N ASN A 6 -15.50 -39.25 34.70
CA ASN A 6 -16.52 -40.24 34.35
C ASN A 6 -17.93 -39.63 34.31
N LEU A 7 -18.30 -38.79 35.28
CA LEU A 7 -19.61 -38.12 35.28
C LEU A 7 -19.72 -37.13 34.12
N LEU A 8 -18.68 -36.33 33.85
CA LEU A 8 -18.63 -35.42 32.72
C LEU A 8 -18.83 -36.17 31.39
N ASP A 9 -18.13 -37.28 31.19
CA ASP A 9 -18.23 -38.09 29.98
C ASP A 9 -19.63 -38.71 29.80
N LYS A 10 -20.25 -39.17 30.89
CA LYS A 10 -21.64 -39.66 30.87
C LYS A 10 -22.63 -38.55 30.51
N CYS A 11 -22.50 -37.37 31.11
CA CYS A 11 -23.33 -36.21 30.78
C CYS A 11 -23.23 -35.84 29.30
N LEU A 12 -22.01 -35.72 28.76
CA LEU A 12 -21.80 -35.39 27.36
C LEU A 12 -22.32 -36.48 26.41
N THR A 13 -22.23 -37.75 26.80
CA THR A 13 -22.80 -38.86 26.00
C THR A 13 -24.33 -38.79 25.96
N THR A 14 -24.99 -38.45 27.07
CA THR A 14 -26.43 -38.25 27.11
C THR A 14 -26.84 -37.07 26.23
N LEU A 15 -26.15 -35.93 26.35
CA LEU A 15 -26.41 -34.74 25.53
C LEU A 15 -26.20 -35.02 24.03
N TYR A 16 -25.18 -35.79 23.68
CA TYR A 16 -24.96 -36.22 22.30
C TYR A 16 -26.14 -37.03 21.75
N ARG A 17 -26.63 -38.02 22.51
CA ARG A 17 -27.80 -38.82 22.11
C ARG A 17 -29.05 -37.96 21.95
N MET A 18 -29.25 -36.97 22.82
CA MET A 18 -30.35 -36.03 22.69
C MET A 18 -30.23 -35.23 21.38
N ALA A 19 -29.07 -34.62 21.13
CA ALA A 19 -28.81 -33.86 19.90
C ALA A 19 -29.07 -34.67 18.63
N THR A 20 -28.68 -35.95 18.60
CA THR A 20 -28.86 -36.81 17.41
C THR A 20 -30.29 -37.34 17.26
N SER A 21 -30.90 -37.81 18.35
CA SER A 21 -32.15 -38.57 18.28
C SER A 21 -33.40 -37.71 18.45
N ASN A 22 -33.36 -36.70 19.32
CA ASN A 22 -34.47 -35.80 19.61
C ASN A 22 -33.94 -34.39 19.94
N PRO A 23 -33.52 -33.60 18.93
CA PRO A 23 -32.88 -32.31 19.16
C PRO A 23 -33.80 -31.31 19.88
N GLU A 24 -35.11 -31.36 19.66
CA GLU A 24 -36.08 -30.50 20.38
C GLU A 24 -36.04 -30.67 21.91
N ALA A 25 -35.55 -31.80 22.41
CA ALA A 25 -35.38 -32.01 23.84
C ALA A 25 -34.28 -31.14 24.46
N ILE A 26 -33.41 -30.51 23.65
CA ILE A 26 -32.38 -29.57 24.12
C ILE A 26 -33.04 -28.19 24.31
N THR A 27 -33.58 -27.98 25.50
CA THR A 27 -34.13 -26.69 25.94
C THR A 27 -33.02 -25.69 26.27
N GLU A 28 -33.41 -24.43 26.51
CA GLU A 28 -32.52 -23.36 26.97
C GLU A 28 -31.71 -23.76 28.23
N ASP A 29 -32.35 -24.41 29.20
CA ASP A 29 -31.68 -24.90 30.41
C ASP A 29 -30.56 -25.91 30.09
N ILE A 30 -30.80 -26.78 29.12
CA ILE A 30 -29.82 -27.78 28.68
C ILE A 30 -28.70 -27.10 27.90
N ALA A 31 -29.01 -26.10 27.06
CA ALA A 31 -28.01 -25.29 26.39
C ALA A 31 -27.13 -24.53 27.40
N ASN A 32 -27.70 -24.01 28.48
CA ASN A 32 -26.98 -23.38 29.58
C ASN A 32 -26.04 -24.35 30.32
N ILE A 33 -26.48 -25.60 30.52
CA ILE A 33 -25.60 -26.66 31.05
C ILE A 33 -24.46 -26.91 30.06
N LEU A 34 -24.76 -27.09 28.76
CA LEU A 34 -23.77 -27.32 27.72
C LEU A 34 -22.71 -26.21 27.68
N SER A 35 -23.13 -24.95 27.79
CA SER A 35 -22.25 -23.77 27.87
C SER A 35 -21.23 -23.89 29.00
N ARG A 36 -21.64 -24.33 30.19
CA ARG A 36 -20.76 -24.54 31.36
C ARG A 36 -19.79 -25.73 31.18
N LEU A 37 -20.10 -26.66 30.28
CA LEU A 37 -19.24 -27.81 29.97
C LEU A 37 -18.18 -27.49 28.91
N VAL A 38 -18.39 -26.46 28.06
CA VAL A 38 -17.46 -26.11 26.98
C VAL A 38 -16.02 -25.89 27.48
N PRO A 39 -15.74 -25.12 28.55
CA PRO A 39 -14.36 -24.93 29.01
C PRO A 39 -13.66 -26.23 29.44
N GLN A 40 -14.42 -27.27 29.80
CA GLN A 40 -13.88 -28.55 30.30
C GLN A 40 -13.66 -29.56 29.17
N ALA A 41 -14.50 -29.56 28.14
CA ALA A 41 -14.46 -30.53 27.05
C ALA A 41 -14.88 -29.92 25.70
N PRO A 42 -14.17 -28.89 25.19
CA PRO A 42 -14.62 -28.09 24.05
C PRO A 42 -14.84 -28.96 22.80
N LYS A 43 -13.98 -29.97 22.57
CA LYS A 43 -14.13 -30.90 21.44
C LYS A 43 -15.44 -31.68 21.47
N LYS A 44 -15.78 -32.27 22.61
CA LYS A 44 -17.01 -33.06 22.74
C LYS A 44 -18.24 -32.17 22.64
N CYS A 45 -18.21 -31.00 23.29
CA CYS A 45 -19.29 -30.02 23.19
C CYS A 45 -19.50 -29.56 21.74
N LEU A 46 -18.43 -29.27 20.99
CA LEU A 46 -18.54 -28.86 19.60
C LEU A 46 -19.16 -29.96 18.71
N VAL A 47 -18.83 -31.24 18.95
CA VAL A 47 -19.45 -32.37 18.24
C VAL A 47 -20.95 -32.47 18.53
N ILE A 48 -21.36 -32.26 19.79
CA ILE A 48 -22.78 -32.22 20.19
C ILE A 48 -23.50 -31.07 19.48
N ILE A 49 -22.94 -29.86 19.54
CA ILE A 49 -23.52 -28.68 18.90
C ILE A 49 -23.63 -28.87 17.38
N ARG A 50 -22.59 -29.43 16.74
CA ARG A 50 -22.64 -29.74 15.31
C ARG A 50 -23.73 -30.75 14.97
N SER A 51 -23.85 -31.83 15.75
CA SER A 51 -24.88 -32.85 15.53
C SER A 51 -26.30 -32.30 15.69
N TYR A 52 -26.47 -31.30 16.58
CA TYR A 52 -27.71 -30.56 16.73
C TYR A 52 -27.98 -29.66 15.52
N ILE A 53 -26.98 -28.91 15.06
CA ILE A 53 -27.08 -28.02 13.87
C ILE A 53 -27.34 -28.80 12.58
N ASP A 54 -26.82 -30.03 12.45
CA ASP A 54 -27.08 -30.88 11.28
C ASP A 54 -28.58 -31.22 11.13
N ARG A 55 -29.40 -30.97 12.16
CA ARG A 55 -30.86 -31.15 12.17
C ARG A 55 -31.63 -29.84 12.36
N ILE A 56 -31.02 -28.69 12.04
CA ILE A 56 -31.60 -27.38 12.35
C ILE A 56 -33.01 -27.16 11.76
N ASP A 57 -33.30 -27.75 10.60
CA ASP A 57 -34.60 -27.66 9.94
C ASP A 57 -35.72 -28.38 10.72
N ASP A 58 -35.36 -29.34 11.58
CA ASP A 58 -36.29 -30.10 12.42
C ASP A 58 -36.55 -29.40 13.77
N ILE A 59 -35.93 -28.25 14.04
CA ILE A 59 -35.91 -27.61 15.36
C ILE A 59 -36.71 -26.31 15.33
N GLY A 60 -37.70 -26.18 16.22
CA GLY A 60 -38.51 -24.96 16.32
C GLY A 60 -37.75 -23.71 16.79
N ASP A 61 -36.78 -23.86 17.71
CA ASP A 61 -35.92 -22.77 18.21
C ASP A 61 -34.45 -23.24 18.33
N PRO A 62 -33.60 -22.98 17.32
CA PRO A 62 -32.18 -23.37 17.37
C PRO A 62 -31.31 -22.35 18.12
N TRP A 63 -31.83 -21.19 18.48
CA TRP A 63 -31.05 -20.04 18.94
C TRP A 63 -30.41 -20.28 20.30
N SER A 64 -31.08 -21.04 21.16
CA SER A 64 -30.55 -21.43 22.47
C SER A 64 -29.17 -22.11 22.37
N VAL A 65 -29.00 -23.05 21.43
CA VAL A 65 -27.72 -23.75 21.23
C VAL A 65 -26.72 -22.90 20.46
N ILE A 66 -27.16 -22.11 19.48
CA ILE A 66 -26.28 -21.16 18.77
C ILE A 66 -25.69 -20.14 19.74
N SER A 67 -26.47 -19.67 20.73
CA SER A 67 -26.00 -18.74 21.75
C SER A 67 -24.81 -19.29 22.55
N VAL A 68 -24.73 -20.62 22.73
CA VAL A 68 -23.60 -21.28 23.39
C VAL A 68 -22.31 -21.09 22.59
N LEU A 69 -22.38 -21.13 21.27
CA LEU A 69 -21.22 -20.87 20.40
C LEU A 69 -20.70 -19.44 20.58
N ASN A 70 -21.59 -18.46 20.73
CA ASN A 70 -21.24 -17.06 20.96
C ASN A 70 -20.63 -16.89 22.37
N GLN A 71 -21.33 -17.34 23.40
CA GLN A 71 -20.93 -17.20 24.80
C GLN A 71 -19.58 -17.86 25.11
N GLN A 72 -19.28 -18.99 24.47
CA GLN A 72 -18.08 -19.79 24.72
C GLN A 72 -17.02 -19.65 23.62
N MET A 73 -17.10 -18.62 22.78
CA MET A 73 -16.17 -18.39 21.67
C MET A 73 -14.70 -18.50 22.11
N ASN A 74 -14.31 -17.81 23.18
CA ASN A 74 -12.94 -17.82 23.68
C ASN A 74 -12.46 -19.23 24.07
N SER A 75 -13.34 -20.04 24.66
CA SER A 75 -13.05 -21.43 25.04
C SER A 75 -12.80 -22.30 23.81
N PHE A 76 -13.56 -22.09 22.73
CA PHE A 76 -13.35 -22.81 21.47
C PHE A 76 -12.09 -22.34 20.73
N ILE A 77 -11.91 -21.04 20.53
CA ILE A 77 -10.81 -20.46 19.73
C ILE A 77 -9.43 -20.73 20.36
N THR A 78 -9.34 -20.82 21.69
CA THR A 78 -8.08 -21.13 22.37
C THR A 78 -7.80 -22.63 22.55
N SER A 79 -8.73 -23.50 22.11
CA SER A 79 -8.61 -24.95 22.21
C SER A 79 -8.07 -25.60 20.93
N GLU A 80 -7.92 -26.94 20.95
CA GLU A 80 -7.55 -27.72 19.77
C GLU A 80 -8.63 -27.80 18.67
N VAL A 81 -9.87 -27.37 18.97
CA VAL A 81 -10.99 -27.42 18.01
C VAL A 81 -11.34 -26.07 17.39
N ALA A 82 -10.46 -25.08 17.53
CA ALA A 82 -10.68 -23.72 17.05
C ALA A 82 -11.00 -23.65 15.56
N VAL A 83 -10.29 -24.42 14.72
CA VAL A 83 -10.52 -24.45 13.27
C VAL A 83 -11.91 -24.99 12.95
N GLN A 84 -12.30 -26.11 13.58
CA GLN A 84 -13.62 -26.72 13.38
C GLN A 84 -14.73 -25.79 13.87
N TYR A 85 -14.50 -25.06 14.96
CA TYR A 85 -15.45 -24.06 15.47
C TYR A 85 -15.65 -22.94 14.43
N ILE A 86 -14.57 -22.33 13.93
CA ILE A 86 -14.65 -21.25 12.93
C ILE A 86 -15.33 -21.76 11.65
N SER A 87 -15.02 -22.99 11.21
CA SER A 87 -15.70 -23.60 10.07
C SER A 87 -17.19 -23.83 10.30
N LEU A 88 -17.60 -24.18 11.53
CA LEU A 88 -19.01 -24.30 11.88
C LEU A 88 -19.73 -22.94 11.85
N ILE A 89 -19.09 -21.88 12.37
CA ILE A 89 -19.65 -20.51 12.27
C ILE A 89 -19.81 -20.09 10.81
N TYR A 90 -18.79 -20.32 9.98
CA TYR A 90 -18.87 -20.04 8.55
C TYR A 90 -20.02 -20.79 7.89
N TYR A 91 -20.15 -22.10 8.16
CA TYR A 91 -21.26 -22.91 7.67
C TYR A 91 -22.62 -22.32 8.08
N LEU A 92 -22.78 -21.92 9.35
CA LEU A 92 -24.03 -21.32 9.81
C LEU A 92 -24.36 -20.02 9.07
N PHE A 93 -23.37 -19.16 8.79
CA PHE A 93 -23.59 -17.93 8.01
C PHE A 93 -23.91 -18.17 6.53
N GLU A 94 -23.43 -19.26 5.94
CA GLU A 94 -23.78 -19.63 4.56
C GLU A 94 -25.18 -20.24 4.44
N ASN A 95 -25.69 -20.90 5.49
CA ASN A 95 -26.95 -21.64 5.45
C ASN A 95 -28.11 -20.92 6.17
N ILE A 96 -27.83 -19.99 7.07
CA ILE A 96 -28.85 -19.27 7.86
C ILE A 96 -28.69 -17.77 7.66
N ALA A 97 -29.45 -17.22 6.71
CA ALA A 97 -29.37 -15.81 6.32
C ALA A 97 -29.63 -14.87 7.52
N GLU A 98 -30.63 -15.17 8.35
CA GLU A 98 -30.97 -14.38 9.55
C GLU A 98 -29.80 -14.28 10.54
N LEU A 99 -29.03 -15.35 10.70
CA LEU A 99 -27.85 -15.33 11.57
C LEU A 99 -26.78 -14.38 11.01
N LYS A 100 -26.53 -14.43 9.70
CA LYS A 100 -25.56 -13.55 9.04
C LYS A 100 -25.97 -12.08 9.16
N GLU A 101 -27.23 -11.77 8.89
CA GLU A 101 -27.76 -10.40 8.97
C GLU A 101 -27.66 -9.82 10.38
N ASN A 102 -27.93 -10.62 11.41
CA ASN A 102 -28.01 -10.14 12.79
C ASN A 102 -26.71 -10.25 13.59
N GLN A 103 -25.77 -11.12 13.20
CA GLN A 103 -24.61 -11.46 14.03
C GLN A 103 -23.25 -11.29 13.33
N LEU A 104 -23.19 -10.96 12.03
CA LEU A 104 -21.90 -10.83 11.33
C LEU A 104 -20.99 -9.79 12.00
N GLU A 105 -21.49 -8.60 12.29
CA GLU A 105 -20.71 -7.52 12.93
C GLU A 105 -20.17 -7.94 14.32
N TYR A 106 -20.96 -8.68 15.09
CA TYR A 106 -20.52 -9.25 16.37
C TYR A 106 -19.34 -10.20 16.17
N TYR A 107 -19.45 -11.14 15.24
CA TYR A 107 -18.40 -12.11 14.95
C TYR A 107 -17.14 -11.46 14.38
N GLU A 108 -17.27 -10.45 13.52
CA GLU A 108 -16.14 -9.67 13.01
C GLU A 108 -15.38 -9.01 14.16
N THR A 109 -16.09 -8.28 15.02
CA THR A 109 -15.53 -7.59 16.19
C THR A 109 -14.82 -8.57 17.12
N GLU A 110 -15.46 -9.69 17.43
CA GLU A 110 -14.93 -10.68 18.35
C GLU A 110 -13.73 -11.45 17.77
N PHE A 111 -13.76 -11.78 16.47
CA PHE A 111 -12.62 -12.39 15.82
C PHE A 111 -11.44 -11.44 15.70
N ILE A 112 -11.66 -10.15 15.42
CA ILE A 112 -10.61 -9.11 15.48
C ILE A 112 -9.99 -9.06 16.88
N ARG A 113 -10.83 -9.08 17.94
CA ARG A 113 -10.35 -9.14 19.33
C ARG A 113 -9.50 -10.39 19.57
N CYS A 114 -9.90 -11.54 19.02
CA CYS A 114 -9.16 -12.79 19.12
C CYS A 114 -7.80 -12.75 18.42
N LEU A 115 -7.62 -11.97 17.36
CA LEU A 115 -6.31 -11.78 16.72
C LEU A 115 -5.27 -11.22 17.71
N SER A 116 -5.70 -10.42 18.70
CA SER A 116 -4.79 -9.87 19.71
C SER A 116 -4.49 -10.84 20.87
N ASN A 117 -5.18 -11.99 20.93
CA ASN A 117 -5.06 -12.94 22.03
C ASN A 117 -3.91 -13.93 21.80
N ARG A 118 -2.87 -13.85 22.63
CA ARG A 118 -1.66 -14.68 22.54
C ARG A 118 -1.89 -16.18 22.75
N ARG A 119 -3.05 -16.59 23.30
CA ARG A 119 -3.41 -18.01 23.49
C ARG A 119 -3.93 -18.64 22.19
N VAL A 120 -4.28 -17.85 21.19
CA VAL A 120 -4.79 -18.34 19.91
C VAL A 120 -3.62 -18.89 19.09
N LYS A 121 -3.74 -20.15 18.69
CA LYS A 121 -2.72 -20.86 17.91
C LYS A 121 -2.72 -20.40 16.46
N ASP A 122 -1.60 -20.59 15.76
CA ASP A 122 -1.44 -20.13 14.37
C ASP A 122 -2.48 -20.73 13.40
N ASP A 123 -2.90 -21.99 13.59
CA ASP A 123 -3.97 -22.61 12.79
C ASP A 123 -5.32 -21.90 12.97
N ALA A 124 -5.63 -21.49 14.20
CA ALA A 124 -6.84 -20.74 14.51
C ALA A 124 -6.76 -19.32 13.93
N LEU A 125 -5.60 -18.65 14.04
CA LEU A 125 -5.37 -17.35 13.40
C LEU A 125 -5.59 -17.43 11.88
N ASN A 126 -5.06 -18.47 11.23
CA ASN A 126 -5.26 -18.71 9.81
C ASN A 126 -6.75 -18.85 9.45
N ALA A 127 -7.51 -19.60 10.25
CA ALA A 127 -8.95 -19.76 10.05
C ALA A 127 -9.71 -18.44 10.26
N ILE A 128 -9.36 -17.66 11.28
CA ILE A 128 -9.93 -16.32 11.53
C ILE A 128 -9.69 -15.38 10.34
N TYR A 129 -8.44 -15.28 9.87
CA TYR A 129 -8.12 -14.41 8.73
C TYR A 129 -8.87 -14.82 7.44
N ARG A 130 -9.06 -16.12 7.21
CA ARG A 130 -9.84 -16.60 6.05
C ARG A 130 -11.32 -16.25 6.19
N PHE A 131 -11.89 -16.46 7.37
CA PHE A 131 -13.27 -16.11 7.67
C PHE A 131 -13.53 -14.63 7.41
N LEU A 132 -12.71 -13.76 8.00
CA LEU A 132 -12.80 -12.31 7.81
C LEU A 132 -12.61 -11.90 6.34
N ALA A 133 -11.68 -12.54 5.62
CA ALA A 133 -11.46 -12.28 4.20
C ALA A 133 -12.65 -12.64 3.30
N GLN A 134 -13.49 -13.59 3.70
CA GLN A 134 -14.61 -14.08 2.91
C GLN A 134 -15.90 -13.30 3.14
N LEU A 135 -16.09 -12.78 4.35
CA LEU A 135 -17.37 -12.23 4.78
C LEU A 135 -17.37 -10.72 4.96
N SER A 136 -16.19 -10.09 5.05
CA SER A 136 -16.06 -8.67 5.39
C SER A 136 -15.48 -7.85 4.24
N ASP A 137 -16.15 -6.75 3.90
CA ASP A 137 -15.67 -5.81 2.89
C ASP A 137 -14.63 -4.81 3.45
N SER A 138 -14.78 -4.45 4.72
CA SER A 138 -13.97 -3.45 5.41
C SER A 138 -13.78 -3.84 6.87
N LEU A 139 -12.57 -3.68 7.39
CA LEU A 139 -12.23 -4.06 8.77
C LEU A 139 -11.31 -3.03 9.40
N ASP A 140 -11.52 -2.78 10.70
CA ASP A 140 -10.59 -2.02 11.53
C ASP A 140 -9.61 -2.99 12.22
N LEU A 141 -8.43 -3.16 11.60
CA LEU A 141 -7.38 -4.02 12.14
C LEU A 141 -6.33 -3.20 12.89
N ASN A 142 -5.96 -3.68 14.07
CA ASN A 142 -4.84 -3.13 14.81
C ASN A 142 -3.50 -3.33 14.04
N ASP A 143 -2.79 -2.22 13.80
CA ASP A 143 -1.55 -2.21 13.02
C ASP A 143 -0.44 -3.08 13.64
N GLU A 144 -0.24 -3.00 14.96
CA GLU A 144 0.81 -3.76 15.65
C GLU A 144 0.56 -5.27 15.58
N THR A 145 -0.68 -5.68 15.80
CA THR A 145 -1.11 -7.09 15.75
C THR A 145 -0.96 -7.64 14.32
N THR A 146 -1.37 -6.85 13.32
CA THR A 146 -1.25 -7.24 11.91
C THR A 146 0.22 -7.37 11.51
N ALA A 147 1.08 -6.43 11.89
CA ALA A 147 2.52 -6.46 11.65
C ALA A 147 3.20 -7.67 12.35
N LEU A 148 2.77 -7.97 13.59
CA LEU A 148 3.25 -9.15 14.33
C LEU A 148 2.90 -10.43 13.58
N HIS A 149 1.67 -10.57 13.09
CA HIS A 149 1.23 -11.76 12.36
C HIS A 149 1.86 -11.88 10.96
N LEU A 150 2.10 -10.77 10.27
CA LEU A 150 2.89 -10.76 9.04
C LEU A 150 4.32 -11.25 9.25
N SER A 151 4.86 -11.09 10.47
CA SER A 151 6.19 -11.60 10.84
C SER A 151 6.21 -13.11 11.15
N LYS A 152 5.04 -13.76 11.25
CA LYS A 152 4.92 -15.21 11.49
C LYS A 152 4.75 -15.97 10.17
N PRO A 153 5.73 -16.77 9.70
CA PRO A 153 5.62 -17.47 8.42
C PRO A 153 4.37 -18.36 8.28
N ALA A 154 3.93 -18.98 9.38
CA ALA A 154 2.76 -19.85 9.40
C ALA A 154 1.42 -19.13 9.14
N VAL A 155 1.33 -17.83 9.46
CA VAL A 155 0.09 -17.04 9.37
C VAL A 155 0.14 -16.00 8.24
N GLN A 156 1.35 -15.60 7.84
CA GLN A 156 1.63 -14.54 6.88
C GLN A 156 0.76 -14.59 5.61
N LYS A 157 0.62 -15.78 4.99
CA LYS A 157 -0.17 -15.93 3.76
C LYS A 157 -1.65 -15.57 3.96
N SER A 158 -2.24 -15.95 5.11
CA SER A 158 -3.63 -15.66 5.40
C SER A 158 -3.86 -14.17 5.70
N VAL A 159 -2.90 -13.51 6.38
CA VAL A 159 -2.95 -12.05 6.59
C VAL A 159 -2.90 -11.31 5.25
N ILE A 160 -1.96 -11.67 4.38
CA ILE A 160 -1.85 -11.06 3.05
C ILE A 160 -3.12 -11.30 2.24
N ASN A 161 -3.70 -12.51 2.31
CA ASN A 161 -4.96 -12.81 1.62
C ASN A 161 -6.09 -11.91 2.11
N LEU A 162 -6.23 -11.71 3.43
CA LEU A 162 -7.22 -10.77 3.96
C LEU A 162 -6.98 -9.36 3.42
N LEU A 163 -5.76 -8.84 3.51
CA LEU A 163 -5.43 -7.49 3.06
C LEU A 163 -5.65 -7.28 1.55
N LEU A 164 -5.55 -8.34 0.74
CA LEU A 164 -5.89 -8.29 -0.68
C LEU A 164 -7.39 -8.17 -0.94
N HIS A 165 -8.24 -8.78 -0.11
CA HIS A 165 -9.69 -8.80 -0.32
C HIS A 165 -10.40 -7.67 0.42
N CYS A 166 -10.08 -7.46 1.69
CA CYS A 166 -10.73 -6.46 2.55
C CYS A 166 -10.10 -5.06 2.40
N ASN A 167 -10.89 -4.03 2.67
CA ASN A 167 -10.41 -2.67 2.84
C ASN A 167 -10.02 -2.46 4.30
N VAL A 168 -8.73 -2.24 4.55
CA VAL A 168 -8.16 -2.07 5.89
C VAL A 168 -7.27 -0.83 5.88
N LEU A 169 -7.28 -0.03 6.94
CA LEU A 169 -6.32 1.05 7.07
C LEU A 169 -4.93 0.46 7.36
N LEU A 170 -4.00 0.58 6.42
CA LEU A 170 -2.62 0.15 6.64
C LEU A 170 -1.89 1.16 7.53
N GLY A 171 -1.64 0.75 8.76
CA GLY A 171 -0.72 1.45 9.63
C GLY A 171 0.75 1.25 9.22
N PRO A 172 1.64 2.02 9.86
CA PRO A 172 3.05 2.08 9.50
C PRO A 172 3.83 0.78 9.77
N ASN A 173 3.50 0.06 10.84
CA ASN A 173 4.19 -1.20 11.15
C ASN A 173 3.84 -2.27 10.12
N THR A 174 2.56 -2.34 9.72
CA THR A 174 2.07 -3.25 8.69
C THR A 174 2.73 -2.95 7.36
N LEU A 175 2.78 -1.68 6.94
CA LEU A 175 3.44 -1.27 5.70
C LEU A 175 4.94 -1.62 5.69
N SER A 176 5.63 -1.36 6.81
CA SER A 176 7.04 -1.72 6.97
C SER A 176 7.24 -3.23 6.82
N LYS A 177 6.42 -4.05 7.49
CA LYS A 177 6.51 -5.51 7.38
C LYS A 177 6.20 -6.01 5.98
N LEU A 178 5.12 -5.54 5.34
CA LEU A 178 4.80 -5.89 3.95
C LEU A 178 5.97 -5.60 3.00
N SER A 179 6.66 -4.48 3.21
CA SER A 179 7.83 -4.07 2.43
C SER A 179 9.07 -4.93 2.64
N THR A 180 9.07 -5.91 3.55
CA THR A 180 10.19 -6.86 3.75
C THR A 180 9.86 -8.28 3.29
N ILE A 181 8.60 -8.55 2.97
CA ILE A 181 8.12 -9.89 2.61
C ILE A 181 8.46 -10.19 1.14
N LYS A 182 9.06 -11.36 0.88
CA LYS A 182 9.46 -11.81 -0.46
C LYS A 182 8.31 -12.31 -1.35
N LEU A 183 7.09 -12.33 -0.83
CA LEU A 183 5.91 -12.77 -1.57
C LEU A 183 5.42 -11.63 -2.48
N HIS A 184 5.26 -11.92 -3.77
CA HIS A 184 4.74 -10.93 -4.74
C HIS A 184 3.37 -10.37 -4.34
N SER A 185 2.54 -11.17 -3.65
CA SER A 185 1.25 -10.74 -3.12
C SER A 185 1.36 -9.62 -2.08
N ALA A 186 2.43 -9.55 -1.29
CA ALA A 186 2.65 -8.46 -0.34
C ALA A 186 2.83 -7.11 -1.05
N ALA A 187 3.54 -7.10 -2.17
CA ALA A 187 3.72 -5.88 -2.96
C ALA A 187 2.40 -5.45 -3.65
N TYR A 188 1.54 -6.41 -4.03
CA TYR A 188 0.19 -6.10 -4.52
C TYR A 188 -0.72 -5.52 -3.44
N VAL A 189 -0.59 -5.98 -2.19
CA VAL A 189 -1.27 -5.35 -1.06
C VAL A 189 -0.88 -3.87 -0.99
N ILE A 190 0.41 -3.55 -0.96
CA ILE A 190 0.88 -2.16 -0.93
C ILE A 190 0.32 -1.37 -2.12
N LEU A 191 0.28 -1.98 -3.31
CA LEU A 191 -0.29 -1.32 -4.49
C LEU A 191 -1.76 -1.03 -4.34
N LYS A 192 -2.57 -2.00 -3.91
CA LYS A 192 -4.00 -1.83 -3.65
C LYS A 192 -4.25 -0.61 -2.74
N PHE A 193 -3.46 -0.48 -1.68
CA PHE A 193 -3.61 0.61 -0.71
C PHE A 193 -3.02 1.96 -1.16
N SER A 194 -2.12 1.95 -2.15
CA SER A 194 -1.61 3.17 -2.79
C SER A 194 -2.53 3.71 -3.88
N LEU A 195 -3.46 2.89 -4.38
CA LEU A 195 -4.40 3.37 -5.37
C LEU A 195 -5.48 4.21 -4.68
N PRO A 196 -5.89 5.34 -5.26
CA PRO A 196 -7.00 6.11 -4.71
C PRO A 196 -8.22 5.19 -4.61
N ALA A 197 -8.81 5.10 -3.42
CA ALA A 197 -10.04 4.37 -3.23
C ALA A 197 -11.10 4.86 -4.22
N ASP A 198 -11.98 3.96 -4.66
CA ASP A 198 -13.13 4.36 -5.46
C ASP A 198 -13.85 5.51 -4.75
N LYS A 199 -14.26 6.54 -5.50
CA LYS A 199 -14.84 7.79 -4.96
C LYS A 199 -16.05 7.54 -4.07
N SER A 200 -16.64 6.35 -4.17
CA SER A 200 -17.77 5.85 -3.38
C SER A 200 -17.41 5.46 -1.94
N LYS A 201 -16.14 5.16 -1.63
CA LYS A 201 -15.68 4.72 -0.30
C LYS A 201 -14.49 5.59 0.14
N PRO A 202 -14.74 6.72 0.83
CA PRO A 202 -13.73 7.74 1.14
C PRO A 202 -12.78 7.34 2.28
N HIS A 203 -12.38 6.07 2.37
CA HIS A 203 -11.17 5.76 3.13
C HIS A 203 -10.01 6.40 2.36
N GLU A 204 -9.59 7.57 2.84
CA GLU A 204 -8.45 8.30 2.32
C GLU A 204 -7.29 7.32 2.20
N SER A 205 -6.82 7.08 0.98
CA SER A 205 -5.55 6.39 0.75
C SER A 205 -4.50 7.18 1.52
N ASP A 206 -4.08 6.68 2.69
CA ASP A 206 -3.15 7.37 3.57
C ASP A 206 -1.73 7.24 3.04
N HIS A 207 -1.49 7.89 1.91
CA HIS A 207 -0.17 8.03 1.31
C HIS A 207 0.82 8.69 2.27
N SER A 208 0.35 9.37 3.32
CA SER A 208 1.23 9.98 4.31
C SER A 208 2.07 8.93 5.04
N ASN A 209 1.49 7.75 5.32
CA ASN A 209 2.25 6.61 5.87
C ASN A 209 3.26 6.08 4.87
N MET A 210 2.93 6.02 3.58
CA MET A 210 3.86 5.56 2.53
C MET A 210 5.07 6.47 2.36
N VAL A 211 4.90 7.79 2.54
CA VAL A 211 6.00 8.75 2.51
C VAL A 211 6.78 8.76 3.83
N LYS A 212 6.10 8.57 4.97
CA LYS A 212 6.76 8.49 6.28
C LYS A 212 7.66 7.25 6.40
N TYR A 213 7.32 6.16 5.72
CA TYR A 213 8.05 4.90 5.77
C TYR A 213 8.41 4.39 4.36
N PRO A 214 9.40 4.98 3.69
CA PRO A 214 9.72 4.74 2.28
C PRO A 214 10.48 3.44 2.00
N CYS A 215 10.46 2.48 2.93
CA CYS A 215 11.14 1.17 2.79
C CYS A 215 10.72 0.39 1.53
N TRP A 216 9.53 0.66 0.98
CA TRP A 216 9.07 0.09 -0.29
C TRP A 216 9.86 0.59 -1.53
N LEU A 217 10.49 1.77 -1.47
CA LEU A 217 11.36 2.29 -2.54
C LEU A 217 12.69 1.54 -2.61
N GLU A 218 13.26 1.19 -1.46
CA GLU A 218 14.55 0.50 -1.35
C GLU A 218 14.42 -1.02 -1.52
N ASN A 219 13.21 -1.57 -1.42
CA ASN A 219 13.02 -3.02 -1.46
C ASN A 219 13.28 -3.59 -2.88
N ASN A 220 14.34 -4.38 -3.00
CA ASN A 220 14.70 -5.08 -4.25
C ASN A 220 13.81 -6.31 -4.56
N GLN A 221 12.95 -6.73 -3.63
CA GLN A 221 11.98 -7.80 -3.83
C GLN A 221 10.74 -7.30 -4.63
N ILE A 222 10.47 -5.99 -4.63
CA ILE A 222 9.40 -5.41 -5.46
C ILE A 222 9.93 -5.23 -6.87
N THR A 223 9.26 -5.83 -7.85
CA THR A 223 9.66 -5.71 -9.26
C THR A 223 9.70 -4.22 -9.68
N PRO A 224 10.66 -3.81 -10.55
CA PRO A 224 10.77 -2.41 -10.96
C PRO A 224 9.47 -1.83 -11.52
N ALA A 225 8.72 -2.61 -12.29
CA ALA A 225 7.43 -2.20 -12.83
C ALA A 225 6.39 -1.91 -11.72
N LEU A 226 6.33 -2.76 -10.69
CA LEU A 226 5.41 -2.58 -9.57
C LEU A 226 5.84 -1.41 -8.68
N LYS A 227 7.14 -1.28 -8.41
CA LYS A 227 7.71 -0.15 -7.67
C LYS A 227 7.42 1.18 -8.37
N MET A 228 7.46 1.20 -9.69
CA MET A 228 7.08 2.39 -10.46
C MET A 228 5.60 2.70 -10.35
N ARG A 229 4.72 1.70 -10.41
CA ARG A 229 3.27 1.89 -10.21
C ARG A 229 2.98 2.45 -8.82
N LEU A 230 3.62 1.91 -7.78
CA LEU A 230 3.55 2.42 -6.41
C LEU A 230 3.98 3.89 -6.33
N PHE A 231 5.14 4.20 -6.90
CA PHE A 231 5.68 5.55 -6.93
C PHE A 231 4.75 6.54 -7.61
N LEU A 232 4.19 6.16 -8.77
CA LEU A 232 3.22 6.98 -9.48
C LEU A 232 1.94 7.17 -8.67
N ALA A 233 1.46 6.13 -7.99
CA ALA A 233 0.25 6.19 -7.19
C ALA A 233 0.38 7.18 -6.02
N VAL A 234 1.49 7.11 -5.27
CA VAL A 234 1.82 8.09 -4.21
C VAL A 234 2.02 9.50 -4.78
N LEU A 235 2.67 9.62 -5.94
CA LEU A 235 2.94 10.90 -6.59
C LEU A 235 1.65 11.62 -7.06
N LEU A 236 0.58 10.88 -7.37
CA LEU A 236 -0.70 11.48 -7.76
C LEU A 236 -1.25 12.36 -6.65
N ASP A 237 -1.06 12.00 -5.39
CA ASP A 237 -1.46 12.80 -4.24
C ASP A 237 -0.57 14.03 -4.06
N LYS A 238 -1.17 15.20 -4.29
CA LYS A 238 -0.51 16.51 -4.17
C LYS A 238 0.03 16.77 -2.76
N LYS A 239 -0.65 16.29 -1.71
CA LYS A 239 -0.26 16.50 -0.31
C LYS A 239 1.07 15.80 0.01
N CYS A 240 1.36 14.71 -0.68
CA CYS A 240 2.52 13.88 -0.44
C CYS A 240 3.78 14.32 -1.22
N ARG A 241 3.65 15.17 -2.25
CA ARG A 241 4.75 15.48 -3.18
C ARG A 241 5.96 16.15 -2.54
N SER A 242 5.75 17.16 -1.70
CA SER A 242 6.86 17.88 -1.04
C SER A 242 7.67 16.91 -0.17
N ARG A 243 6.99 16.15 0.71
CA ARG A 243 7.63 15.14 1.56
C ARG A 243 8.30 14.03 0.74
N LEU A 244 7.64 13.53 -0.31
CA LEU A 244 8.20 12.50 -1.19
C LEU A 244 9.48 13.00 -1.89
N ALA A 245 9.52 14.26 -2.33
CA ALA A 245 10.68 14.85 -3.00
C ALA A 245 11.89 15.07 -2.06
N GLN A 246 11.65 15.21 -0.76
CA GLN A 246 12.69 15.39 0.26
C GLN A 246 13.35 14.07 0.69
N LEU A 247 12.79 12.91 0.32
CA LEU A 247 13.36 11.62 0.69
C LEU A 247 14.62 11.31 -0.14
N PRO A 248 15.75 10.96 0.49
CA PRO A 248 16.93 10.45 -0.23
C PRO A 248 16.62 9.20 -1.05
N GLN A 249 15.68 8.37 -0.58
CA GLN A 249 15.20 7.18 -1.29
C GLN A 249 14.57 7.50 -2.64
N THR A 250 13.90 8.66 -2.74
CA THR A 250 13.26 9.07 -3.99
C THR A 250 14.30 9.38 -5.06
N THR A 251 15.32 10.17 -4.73
CA THR A 251 16.39 10.51 -5.68
C THR A 251 17.25 9.30 -6.01
N ALA A 252 17.56 8.45 -5.03
CA ALA A 252 18.24 7.17 -5.27
C ALA A 252 17.45 6.26 -6.23
N TYR A 253 16.13 6.12 -6.01
CA TYR A 253 15.28 5.33 -6.90
C TYR A 253 15.20 5.93 -8.30
N LEU A 254 15.10 7.26 -8.43
CA LEU A 254 15.09 7.92 -9.73
C LEU A 254 16.41 7.72 -10.48
N ASN A 255 17.57 7.81 -9.81
CA ASN A 255 18.88 7.49 -10.40
C ASN A 255 18.95 6.04 -10.87
N PHE A 256 18.47 5.08 -10.07
CA PHE A 256 18.36 3.68 -10.48
C PHE A 256 17.53 3.51 -11.77
N LEU A 257 16.43 4.26 -11.90
CA LEU A 257 15.64 4.24 -13.14
C LEU A 257 16.38 4.85 -14.33
N VAL A 258 17.20 5.90 -14.12
CA VAL A 258 18.04 6.50 -15.18
C VAL A 258 19.04 5.49 -15.72
N GLU A 259 19.66 4.69 -14.86
CA GLU A 259 20.64 3.67 -15.24
C GLU A 259 20.07 2.59 -16.18
N THR A 260 18.74 2.41 -16.23
CA THR A 260 18.11 1.48 -17.17
C THR A 260 18.25 1.89 -18.63
N LYS A 261 18.57 3.17 -18.90
CA LYS A 261 18.68 3.78 -20.25
C LYS A 261 17.47 3.52 -21.15
N ASN A 262 16.31 3.25 -20.57
CA ASN A 262 15.08 2.97 -21.32
C ASN A 262 14.35 4.30 -21.64
N GLY A 263 14.16 4.61 -22.92
CA GLY A 263 13.55 5.88 -23.35
C GLY A 263 12.14 6.14 -22.79
N GLU A 264 11.30 5.10 -22.67
CA GLU A 264 9.95 5.24 -22.06
C GLU A 264 10.05 5.57 -20.57
N VAL A 265 10.96 4.90 -19.86
CA VAL A 265 11.24 5.17 -18.45
C VAL A 265 11.76 6.60 -18.27
N MET A 266 12.66 7.08 -19.13
CA MET A 266 13.19 8.44 -19.06
C MET A 266 12.11 9.51 -19.25
N LYS A 267 11.19 9.33 -20.21
CA LYS A 267 10.04 10.24 -20.39
C LYS A 267 9.14 10.28 -19.15
N MET A 268 8.94 9.12 -18.51
CA MET A 268 8.17 8.99 -17.28
C MET A 268 8.89 9.66 -16.09
N ILE A 269 10.20 9.50 -15.96
CA ILE A 269 11.03 10.17 -14.95
C ILE A 269 10.87 11.69 -15.08
N SER A 270 10.99 12.26 -16.29
CA SER A 270 10.74 13.69 -16.51
C SER A 270 9.39 14.14 -15.96
N THR A 271 8.32 13.39 -16.25
CA THR A 271 6.98 13.71 -15.75
C THR A 271 6.90 13.66 -14.24
N CYS A 272 7.60 12.70 -13.61
CA CYS A 272 7.64 12.57 -12.16
C CYS A 272 8.40 13.71 -11.51
N VAL A 273 9.62 13.96 -11.96
CA VAL A 273 10.51 14.99 -11.42
C VAL A 273 9.87 16.38 -11.54
N ARG A 274 9.23 16.70 -12.67
CA ARG A 274 8.46 17.96 -12.82
C ARG A 274 7.42 18.21 -11.73
N ARG A 275 6.85 17.14 -11.17
CA ARG A 275 5.85 17.20 -10.09
C ARG A 275 6.50 17.25 -8.70
N LEU A 276 7.74 16.79 -8.58
CA LEU A 276 8.51 16.74 -7.33
C LEU A 276 9.35 17.99 -7.10
N ILE A 277 9.83 18.65 -8.16
CA ILE A 277 10.65 19.87 -8.03
C ILE A 277 9.84 20.97 -7.29
N SER A 278 10.29 21.23 -6.07
CA SER A 278 10.00 22.38 -5.22
C SER A 278 11.32 22.98 -4.71
N GLU A 279 11.27 24.20 -4.17
CA GLU A 279 12.45 24.84 -3.54
C GLU A 279 13.07 23.94 -2.46
N GLU A 280 12.24 23.32 -1.63
CA GLU A 280 12.66 22.39 -0.58
C GLU A 280 13.37 21.13 -1.12
N SER A 281 13.02 20.68 -2.32
CA SER A 281 13.58 19.45 -2.90
C SER A 281 14.91 19.66 -3.63
N LEU A 282 15.28 20.92 -3.95
CA LEU A 282 16.45 21.23 -4.77
C LEU A 282 17.74 20.66 -4.17
N HIS A 283 17.91 20.81 -2.85
CA HIS A 283 19.08 20.31 -2.15
C HIS A 283 19.25 18.79 -2.32
N ASN A 284 18.17 18.01 -2.18
CA ASN A 284 18.21 16.56 -2.35
C ASN A 284 18.54 16.15 -3.81
N PHE A 285 18.02 16.88 -4.81
CA PHE A 285 18.39 16.66 -6.21
C PHE A 285 19.86 17.01 -6.48
N GLN A 286 20.40 18.05 -5.83
CA GLN A 286 21.80 18.44 -5.95
C GLN A 286 22.73 17.39 -5.35
N GLU A 287 22.50 16.99 -4.11
CA GLU A 287 23.35 16.03 -3.40
C GLU A 287 23.39 14.66 -4.09
N SER A 288 22.28 14.27 -4.72
CA SER A 288 22.19 13.01 -5.47
C SER A 288 22.78 13.06 -6.89
N GLY A 289 23.20 14.24 -7.38
CA GLY A 289 23.69 14.42 -8.76
C GLY A 289 22.68 14.00 -9.83
N PHE A 290 21.39 14.03 -9.50
CA PHE A 290 20.34 13.44 -10.33
C PHE A 290 20.26 14.10 -11.71
N PHE A 291 20.28 15.44 -11.79
CA PHE A 291 20.09 16.13 -13.07
C PHE A 291 21.28 15.95 -14.00
N GLN A 292 22.50 15.92 -13.46
CA GLN A 292 23.70 15.57 -14.22
C GLN A 292 23.56 14.17 -14.85
N ASN A 293 23.25 13.15 -14.04
CA ASN A 293 23.11 11.77 -14.52
C ASN A 293 21.97 11.61 -15.52
N TYR A 294 20.82 12.20 -15.20
CA TYR A 294 19.64 12.20 -16.05
C TYR A 294 19.94 12.84 -17.41
N TRP A 295 20.56 14.02 -17.42
CA TRP A 295 20.84 14.74 -18.65
C TRP A 295 21.88 14.05 -19.53
N ASN A 296 22.97 13.55 -18.94
CA ASN A 296 23.98 12.80 -19.68
C ASN A 296 23.35 11.58 -20.37
N THR A 297 22.51 10.84 -19.64
CA THR A 297 21.80 9.67 -20.18
C THR A 297 20.82 10.04 -21.30
N VAL A 298 20.10 11.16 -21.18
CA VAL A 298 19.23 11.68 -22.25
C VAL A 298 20.03 11.93 -23.54
N MET A 299 21.20 12.58 -23.41
CA MET A 299 22.06 12.89 -24.55
C MET A 299 22.70 11.63 -25.16
N GLU A 300 22.97 10.60 -24.35
CA GLU A 300 23.45 9.29 -24.82
C GLU A 300 22.40 8.53 -25.62
N ILE A 301 21.14 8.54 -25.16
CA ILE A 301 20.03 7.85 -25.87
C ILE A 301 19.80 8.47 -27.25
N ASN A 302 20.04 9.77 -27.41
CA ASN A 302 19.89 10.50 -28.68
C ASN A 302 18.50 10.33 -29.34
N ASP A 303 17.45 10.19 -28.52
CA ASP A 303 16.06 10.16 -28.96
C ASP A 303 15.42 11.54 -28.77
N GLN A 304 14.76 12.04 -29.82
CA GLN A 304 14.16 13.37 -29.81
C GLN A 304 13.03 13.46 -28.78
N ASN A 305 12.19 12.44 -28.63
CA ASN A 305 11.07 12.47 -27.68
C ASN A 305 11.57 12.48 -26.23
N VAL A 306 12.61 11.71 -25.93
CA VAL A 306 13.28 11.70 -24.62
C VAL A 306 13.90 13.07 -24.33
N THR A 307 14.59 13.66 -25.32
CA THR A 307 15.17 15.01 -25.22
C THR A 307 14.08 16.05 -24.94
N ASN A 308 12.94 15.97 -25.63
CA ASN A 308 11.82 16.89 -25.45
C ASN A 308 11.26 16.81 -24.03
N ALA A 309 11.07 15.58 -23.52
CA ALA A 309 10.62 15.37 -22.15
C ALA A 309 11.63 15.94 -21.15
N ALA A 310 12.93 15.71 -21.35
CA ALA A 310 13.98 16.26 -20.48
C ALA A 310 13.98 17.79 -20.47
N ILE A 311 13.84 18.43 -21.63
CA ILE A 311 13.74 19.89 -21.75
C ILE A 311 12.57 20.45 -20.95
N MET A 312 11.40 19.80 -20.95
CA MET A 312 10.27 20.22 -20.11
C MET A 312 10.56 20.09 -18.61
N CYS A 313 11.41 19.15 -18.22
CA CYS A 313 11.88 18.99 -16.85
C CYS A 313 12.85 20.11 -16.45
N ILE A 314 13.83 20.42 -17.30
CA ILE A 314 14.79 21.50 -17.06
C ILE A 314 14.10 22.87 -17.04
N ASP A 315 13.10 23.11 -17.89
CA ASP A 315 12.30 24.34 -17.83
C ASP A 315 11.60 24.51 -16.47
N LYS A 316 11.02 23.43 -15.93
CA LYS A 316 10.43 23.46 -14.59
C LYS A 316 11.48 23.71 -13.51
N LEU A 317 12.65 23.08 -13.61
CA LEU A 317 13.77 23.27 -12.68
C LEU A 317 14.20 24.74 -12.64
N VAL A 318 14.54 25.31 -13.80
CA VAL A 318 15.03 26.68 -13.91
C VAL A 318 14.03 27.70 -13.39
N LYS A 319 12.72 27.44 -13.48
CA LYS A 319 11.67 28.29 -12.89
C LYS A 319 11.64 28.25 -11.37
N VAL A 320 11.95 27.11 -10.78
CA VAL A 320 11.92 26.89 -9.33
C VAL A 320 13.19 27.39 -8.65
N GLY A 321 14.38 27.09 -9.20
CA GLY A 321 15.63 27.57 -8.61
C GLY A 321 16.87 27.16 -9.38
N PHE A 322 18.03 27.43 -8.77
CA PHE A 322 19.34 27.08 -9.28
C PHE A 322 19.80 25.73 -8.73
N LEU A 323 20.54 24.98 -9.55
CA LEU A 323 21.30 23.79 -9.20
C LEU A 323 22.63 23.84 -9.95
N ASP A 324 23.71 23.38 -9.32
CA ASP A 324 25.04 23.34 -9.95
C ASP A 324 25.03 22.52 -11.26
N ASP A 325 24.19 21.49 -11.33
CA ASP A 325 23.97 20.66 -12.52
C ASP A 325 23.56 21.48 -13.75
N LEU A 326 22.92 22.64 -13.59
CA LEU A 326 22.58 23.53 -14.72
C LEU A 326 23.82 23.96 -15.50
N ASN A 327 24.95 24.16 -14.83
CA ASN A 327 26.21 24.53 -15.48
C ASN A 327 26.75 23.44 -16.40
N ILE A 328 26.38 22.18 -16.17
CA ILE A 328 26.72 21.03 -17.00
C ILE A 328 25.74 20.91 -18.18
N ILE A 329 24.48 21.24 -17.94
CA ILE A 329 23.39 21.12 -18.92
C ILE A 329 23.46 22.23 -19.98
N LEU A 330 23.63 23.49 -19.55
CA LEU A 330 23.58 24.67 -20.43
C LEU A 330 24.50 24.63 -21.66
N PRO A 331 25.76 24.16 -21.59
CA PRO A 331 26.63 24.00 -22.75
C PRO A 331 26.01 23.20 -23.90
N THR A 332 25.22 22.18 -23.55
CA THR A 332 24.61 21.28 -24.54
C THR A 332 23.35 21.84 -25.18
N MET A 333 22.76 22.90 -24.61
CA MET A 333 21.53 23.52 -25.12
C MET A 333 21.69 24.08 -26.53
N LYS A 334 22.91 24.45 -26.95
CA LYS A 334 23.17 24.82 -28.35
C LYS A 334 22.88 23.68 -29.33
N LYS A 335 23.22 22.44 -28.96
CA LYS A 335 22.91 21.26 -29.79
C LYS A 335 21.40 21.08 -29.89
N VAL A 336 20.70 21.22 -28.76
CA VAL A 336 19.23 21.11 -28.71
C VAL A 336 18.55 22.19 -29.55
N ILE A 337 19.04 23.43 -29.48
CA ILE A 337 18.56 24.55 -30.32
C ILE A 337 18.72 24.22 -31.81
N ASN A 338 19.83 23.61 -32.19
CA ASN A 338 20.11 23.25 -33.58
C ASN A 338 19.23 22.10 -34.11
N PHE A 339 18.53 21.35 -33.25
CA PHE A 339 17.53 20.37 -33.70
C PHE A 339 16.29 21.04 -34.32
N GLY A 340 16.05 22.33 -34.01
CA GLY A 340 14.93 23.09 -34.55
C GLY A 340 13.57 22.74 -33.93
N GLY A 341 12.50 23.22 -34.56
CA GLY A 341 11.12 23.03 -34.11
C GLY A 341 10.79 23.69 -32.75
N GLY A 342 9.69 23.27 -32.12
CA GLY A 342 9.25 23.82 -30.83
C GLY A 342 10.21 23.58 -29.66
N ILE A 343 11.17 22.66 -29.82
CA ILE A 343 12.14 22.30 -28.77
C ILE A 343 13.25 23.33 -28.70
N ALA A 344 13.66 23.87 -29.85
CA ALA A 344 14.58 24.99 -29.91
C ALA A 344 14.03 26.21 -29.17
N GLU A 345 12.75 26.52 -29.34
CA GLU A 345 12.10 27.63 -28.62
C GLU A 345 12.15 27.44 -27.10
N GLN A 346 11.88 26.22 -26.64
CA GLN A 346 11.92 25.91 -25.22
C GLN A 346 13.35 25.96 -24.66
N ALA A 347 14.34 25.49 -25.42
CA ALA A 347 15.75 25.56 -25.04
C ALA A 347 16.22 27.03 -24.94
N ILE A 348 15.80 27.90 -25.86
CA ILE A 348 16.06 29.35 -25.80
C ILE A 348 15.47 29.95 -24.51
N LYS A 349 14.23 29.59 -24.16
CA LYS A 349 13.57 30.04 -22.92
C LYS A 349 14.31 29.57 -21.67
N ILE A 350 14.80 28.34 -21.65
CA ILE A 350 15.62 27.79 -20.56
C ILE A 350 16.91 28.57 -20.40
N VAL A 351 17.65 28.79 -21.49
CA VAL A 351 18.93 29.53 -21.45
C VAL A 351 18.71 30.97 -21.00
N SER A 352 17.68 31.64 -21.54
CA SER A 352 17.30 32.99 -21.13
C SER A 352 16.91 33.04 -19.65
N SER A 353 16.09 32.10 -19.17
CA SER A 353 15.67 32.07 -17.77
C SER A 353 16.82 31.74 -16.82
N SER A 354 17.77 30.93 -17.25
CA SER A 354 18.94 30.55 -16.45
C SER A 354 19.93 31.70 -16.27
N SER A 355 19.91 32.72 -17.14
CA SER A 355 20.81 33.87 -17.01
C SER A 355 20.54 34.69 -15.74
N ARG A 356 19.37 34.52 -15.11
CA ARG A 356 19.05 35.18 -13.83
C ARG A 356 19.91 34.70 -12.65
N PHE A 357 20.51 33.52 -12.78
CA PHE A 357 21.39 32.93 -11.78
C PHE A 357 22.83 33.35 -12.10
N GLN A 358 23.49 34.02 -11.16
CA GLN A 358 24.83 34.57 -11.36
C GLN A 358 25.87 33.47 -11.63
N GLU A 359 25.64 32.31 -11.03
CA GLU A 359 26.43 31.09 -11.17
C GLU A 359 26.43 30.57 -12.63
N CYS A 360 25.36 30.82 -13.39
CA CYS A 360 25.26 30.41 -14.80
C CYS A 360 25.97 31.37 -15.76
N VAL A 361 26.20 32.63 -15.37
CA VAL A 361 26.72 33.69 -16.26
C VAL A 361 28.09 33.33 -16.87
N PRO A 362 29.09 32.83 -16.11
CA PRO A 362 30.39 32.46 -16.66
C PRO A 362 30.28 31.36 -17.72
N VAL A 363 29.45 30.35 -17.49
CA VAL A 363 29.22 29.24 -18.42
C VAL A 363 28.54 29.74 -19.68
N LEU A 364 27.52 30.60 -19.55
CA LEU A 364 26.81 31.19 -20.68
C LEU A 364 27.73 32.06 -21.55
N LYS A 365 28.59 32.88 -20.94
CA LYS A 365 29.60 33.68 -21.63
C LYS A 365 30.63 32.79 -22.33
N LYS A 366 31.21 31.82 -21.62
CA LYS A 366 32.21 30.87 -22.14
C LYS A 366 31.70 30.10 -23.36
N HIS A 367 30.46 29.64 -23.33
CA HIS A 367 29.87 28.89 -24.44
C HIS A 367 29.31 29.79 -25.55
N GLY A 368 29.51 31.10 -25.51
CA GLY A 368 29.17 32.01 -26.61
C GLY A 368 27.67 32.19 -26.82
N PHE A 369 26.87 32.15 -25.76
CA PHE A 369 25.46 32.54 -25.82
C PHE A 369 25.24 34.04 -26.05
N PRO A 370 26.08 34.98 -25.57
CA PRO A 370 25.91 36.40 -25.88
C PRO A 370 25.86 36.70 -27.39
N LYS A 371 26.78 36.12 -28.17
CA LYS A 371 26.78 36.26 -29.64
C LYS A 371 25.53 35.65 -30.28
N TYR A 372 25.06 34.53 -29.73
CA TYR A 372 23.85 33.85 -30.22
C TYR A 372 22.59 34.70 -29.98
N PHE A 373 22.40 35.24 -28.77
CA PHE A 373 21.25 36.08 -28.44
C PHE A 373 21.25 37.43 -29.17
N ALA A 374 22.42 38.01 -29.43
CA ALA A 374 22.55 39.21 -30.27
C ALA A 374 22.00 38.98 -31.69
N LYS A 375 22.35 37.84 -32.31
CA LYS A 375 21.81 37.44 -33.62
C LYS A 375 20.32 37.07 -33.54
N LEU A 376 19.91 36.37 -32.47
CA LEU A 376 18.52 35.95 -32.27
C LEU A 376 17.56 37.15 -32.19
N LYS A 377 18.01 38.30 -31.67
CA LYS A 377 17.25 39.55 -31.59
C LYS A 377 16.70 40.03 -32.95
N GLU A 378 17.36 39.67 -34.05
CA GLU A 378 16.93 40.03 -35.41
C GLU A 378 15.65 39.28 -35.84
N THR A 379 15.34 38.13 -35.23
CA THR A 379 14.24 37.23 -35.66
C THR A 379 12.84 37.61 -35.16
N ARG A 380 12.68 38.72 -34.40
CA ARG A 380 11.45 39.22 -33.75
C ARG A 380 10.74 38.29 -32.74
N ASN A 381 10.78 36.97 -32.93
CA ASN A 381 10.00 35.97 -32.18
C ASN A 381 10.46 35.76 -30.72
N PHE A 382 11.68 36.17 -30.36
CA PHE A 382 12.26 35.94 -29.02
C PHE A 382 12.64 37.24 -28.30
N THR A 383 11.93 38.33 -28.60
CA THR A 383 12.28 39.66 -28.06
C THR A 383 12.28 39.70 -26.54
N LYS A 384 11.37 38.96 -25.88
CA LYS A 384 11.28 38.90 -24.41
C LYS A 384 12.48 38.17 -23.82
N GLU A 385 12.80 37.00 -24.38
CA GLU A 385 13.92 36.16 -23.97
C GLU A 385 15.26 36.86 -24.21
N CYS A 386 15.44 37.56 -25.33
CA CYS A 386 16.65 38.34 -25.60
C CYS A 386 16.84 39.48 -24.59
N ARG A 387 15.79 40.25 -24.30
CA ARG A 387 15.86 41.34 -23.30
C ARG A 387 16.21 40.83 -21.90
N MET A 388 15.60 39.72 -21.49
CA MET A 388 15.90 39.09 -20.20
C MET A 388 17.33 38.58 -20.15
N PHE A 389 17.81 37.94 -21.22
CA PHE A 389 19.18 37.46 -21.30
C PHE A 389 20.20 38.60 -21.25
N GLU A 390 20.02 39.64 -22.06
CA GLU A 390 20.91 40.82 -22.12
C GLU A 390 21.01 41.50 -20.74
N LYS A 391 19.88 41.74 -20.07
CA LYS A 391 19.83 42.40 -18.75
C LYS A 391 20.64 41.69 -17.68
N ASN A 392 20.69 40.36 -17.70
CA ASN A 392 21.35 39.59 -16.64
C ASN A 392 22.82 39.24 -16.97
N ILE A 393 23.23 39.36 -18.24
CA ILE A 393 24.58 39.00 -18.70
C ILE A 393 25.51 40.22 -18.76
N SER A 394 24.95 41.42 -18.97
CA SER A 394 25.65 42.70 -18.86
C SER A 394 26.17 42.89 -17.44
#